data_AF-A0A6P8WEQ9-F1
#
_entry.id   AF-A0A6P8WEQ9-F1
#
_cell.length_a   1.000
_cell.length_b   1.000
_cell.length_c   1.000
_cell.angle_alpha   90.00
_cell.angle_beta   90.00
_cell.angle_gamma   90.00
#
_symmetry.space_group_name_H-M   'P 1'
#
loop_
_entity.id
_entity.type
_entity.pdbx_description
1 polymer ?
#
loop_
_entity_poly.entity_id
_entity_poly.type
_entity_poly.pdbx_seq_one_letter_code
_entity_poly.pdbx_strand_id
1 'polypeptide(L)'
;TLVNEQLVLKRVADVLIHLYAMTAVLSRTSRSISIGLRNHDHEVLLANTFCTEAFFKNNYWMTQLEKHSPENNDANIKKIAKEVLDNRGYVCSHPLERTF
;
A
#
# COMPACT_ATOMS: atom_id res chain seq x y z
N THR A 1 -20.59 2.34 10.45
CA THR A 1 -20.59 1.06 9.69
C THR A 1 -19.23 0.89 9.03
N LEU A 2 -18.80 -0.34 8.72
CA LEU A 2 -17.49 -0.62 8.08
C LEU A 2 -17.25 0.22 6.81
N VAL A 3 -18.32 0.50 6.07
CA VAL A 3 -18.32 1.34 4.86
C VAL A 3 -17.73 2.74 5.10
N ASN A 4 -17.71 3.26 6.33
CA ASN A 4 -17.14 4.58 6.61
C ASN A 4 -15.63 4.54 6.88
N GLU A 5 -15.03 3.36 7.07
CA GLU A 5 -13.60 3.19 7.34
C GLU A 5 -12.79 3.08 6.04
N GLN A 6 -12.90 4.12 5.20
CA GLN A 6 -12.36 4.13 3.84
C GLN A 6 -10.84 3.92 3.78
N LEU A 7 -10.08 4.48 4.73
CA LEU A 7 -8.62 4.31 4.79
C LEU A 7 -8.22 2.85 5.12
N VAL A 8 -8.98 2.21 6.00
CA VAL A 8 -8.82 0.78 6.33
C VAL A 8 -9.18 -0.08 5.12
N LEU A 9 -10.32 0.18 4.50
CA LEU A 9 -10.78 -0.54 3.30
C LEU A 9 -9.77 -0.44 2.15
N LYS A 10 -9.16 0.73 1.95
CA LYS A 10 -8.09 0.91 0.97
C LYS A 10 -6.90 -0.03 1.25
N ARG A 11 -6.39 -0.07 2.48
CA ARG A 11 -5.26 -0.95 2.85
C ARG A 11 -5.61 -2.43 2.65
N VAL A 12 -6.82 -2.85 3.00
CA VAL A 12 -7.30 -4.21 2.74
C VAL A 12 -7.31 -4.50 1.24
N ALA A 13 -7.81 -3.58 0.42
CA ALA A 13 -7.80 -3.71 -1.02
C ALA A 13 -6.37 -3.82 -1.59
N ASP A 14 -5.44 -2.98 -1.11
CA ASP A 14 -4.03 -3.02 -1.52
C ASP A 14 -3.39 -4.39 -1.21
N VAL A 15 -3.65 -4.97 -0.04
CA VAL A 15 -3.18 -6.32 0.32
C VAL A 15 -3.74 -7.39 -0.62
N LEU A 16 -5.04 -7.33 -0.92
CA LEU A 16 -5.70 -8.30 -1.81
C LEU A 16 -5.19 -8.21 -3.25
N ILE A 17 -4.95 -7.00 -3.75
CA ILE A 17 -4.37 -6.78 -5.08
C ILE A 17 -2.99 -7.43 -5.18
N HIS A 18 -2.13 -7.21 -4.19
CA HIS A 18 -0.82 -7.84 -4.13
C HIS A 18 -0.92 -9.38 -4.06
N LEU A 19 -1.79 -9.93 -3.21
CA LEU A 19 -1.96 -11.38 -3.09
C LEU A 19 -2.41 -12.02 -4.41
N TYR A 20 -3.34 -11.39 -5.11
CA TYR A 20 -3.79 -11.86 -6.42
C TYR A 20 -2.64 -11.80 -7.44
N ALA A 21 -1.92 -10.68 -7.51
CA ALA A 21 -0.80 -10.52 -8.42
C ALA A 21 0.32 -11.55 -8.14
N MET A 22 0.67 -11.77 -6.87
CA MET A 22 1.65 -12.78 -6.46
C MET A 22 1.22 -14.18 -6.91
N THR A 23 -0.05 -14.55 -6.67
CA THR A 23 -0.58 -15.86 -7.08
C THR A 23 -0.57 -16.02 -8.60
N ALA A 24 -0.93 -14.97 -9.34
CA ALA A 24 -0.95 -14.98 -10.79
C ALA A 24 0.45 -15.16 -11.39
N VAL A 25 1.47 -14.44 -10.90
CA VAL A 25 2.85 -14.60 -11.39
C VAL A 25 3.44 -15.95 -11.00
N LEU A 26 3.17 -16.44 -9.79
CA LEU A 26 3.62 -17.77 -9.36
C LEU A 26 2.98 -18.88 -10.20
N SER A 27 1.68 -18.79 -10.50
CA SER A 27 0.98 -19.76 -11.36
C SER A 27 1.57 -19.78 -12.76
N ARG A 28 1.80 -18.60 -13.35
CA ARG A 28 2.42 -18.45 -14.67
C ARG A 28 3.82 -19.05 -14.71
N THR A 29 4.70 -18.65 -13.79
CA THR A 29 6.09 -19.11 -13.74
C THR A 29 6.14 -20.61 -13.49
N SER A 30 5.32 -21.14 -12.58
CA SER A 30 5.21 -22.58 -12.34
C SER A 30 4.87 -23.34 -13.62
N ARG A 31 3.89 -22.85 -14.39
CA ARG A 31 3.53 -23.46 -15.68
C ARG A 31 4.66 -23.35 -16.70
N SER A 32 5.35 -22.21 -16.76
CA SER A 32 6.50 -21.98 -17.66
C SER A 32 7.61 -23.00 -17.41
N ILE A 33 7.90 -23.29 -16.13
CA ILE A 33 8.81 -24.36 -15.71
C ILE A 33 8.27 -25.73 -16.15
N SER A 34 7.02 -26.07 -15.83
CA SER A 34 6.46 -27.41 -16.07
C SER A 34 6.42 -27.82 -17.54
N ILE A 35 6.21 -26.86 -18.46
CA ILE A 35 6.18 -27.15 -19.90
C ILE A 35 7.52 -26.85 -20.60
N GLY A 36 8.55 -26.45 -19.85
CA GLY A 36 9.90 -26.20 -20.37
C GLY A 36 9.98 -25.03 -21.35
N LEU A 37 9.28 -23.92 -21.09
CA LEU A 37 9.38 -22.74 -21.95
C LEU A 37 10.81 -22.17 -21.95
N ARG A 38 11.20 -21.58 -23.09
CA ARG A 38 12.46 -20.87 -23.22
C ARG A 38 12.50 -19.69 -22.25
N ASN A 39 13.64 -19.52 -21.56
CA ASN A 39 13.88 -18.44 -20.59
C ASN A 39 12.99 -18.49 -19.33
N HIS A 40 12.46 -19.65 -18.95
CA HIS A 40 11.69 -19.78 -17.69
C HIS A 40 12.50 -19.35 -16.45
N ASP A 41 13.83 -19.49 -16.45
CA ASP A 41 14.70 -18.96 -15.39
C ASP A 41 14.57 -17.44 -15.19
N HIS A 42 14.33 -16.70 -16.28
CA HIS A 42 14.09 -15.26 -16.17
C HIS A 42 12.70 -14.96 -15.60
N GLU A 43 11.67 -15.75 -15.96
CA GLU A 43 10.35 -15.66 -15.32
C GLU A 43 10.40 -16.01 -13.83
N VAL A 44 11.28 -16.94 -13.43
CA VAL A 44 11.56 -17.25 -12.02
C VAL A 44 12.17 -16.05 -11.29
N LEU A 45 13.17 -15.41 -11.90
CA LEU A 45 13.77 -14.21 -11.31
C LEU A 45 12.73 -13.10 -11.12
N LEU A 46 11.94 -12.80 -12.16
CA LEU A 46 10.90 -11.78 -12.11
C LEU A 46 9.84 -12.08 -11.04
N ALA A 47 9.33 -13.32 -11.00
CA ALA A 47 8.31 -13.71 -10.04
C ALA A 47 8.83 -13.64 -8.59
N ASN A 48 10.06 -14.09 -8.34
CA ASN A 48 10.68 -14.00 -7.02
C ASN A 48 10.86 -12.55 -6.57
N THR A 49 11.44 -11.70 -7.42
CA THR A 49 11.64 -10.28 -7.10
C THR A 49 10.31 -9.59 -6.79
N PHE A 50 9.30 -9.77 -7.65
CA PHE A 50 7.98 -9.19 -7.43
C PHE A 50 7.34 -9.69 -6.12
N CYS A 51 7.34 -11.00 -5.89
CA CYS A 51 6.73 -11.60 -4.69
C CYS A 51 7.41 -11.14 -3.40
N THR A 52 8.74 -10.99 -3.40
CA THR A 52 9.47 -10.47 -2.25
C THR A 52 9.04 -9.04 -1.92
N GLU A 53 8.99 -8.13 -2.90
CA GLU A 53 8.55 -6.76 -2.65
C GLU A 53 7.07 -6.68 -2.21
N ALA A 54 6.20 -7.43 -2.87
CA ALA A 54 4.77 -7.49 -2.55
C ALA A 54 4.54 -8.04 -1.14
N PHE A 55 5.32 -9.06 -0.73
CA PHE A 55 5.29 -9.60 0.63
C PHE A 55 5.66 -8.55 1.68
N PHE A 56 6.74 -7.78 1.48
CA PHE A 56 7.11 -6.72 2.41
C PHE A 56 6.04 -5.63 2.51
N LYS A 57 5.48 -5.19 1.39
CA LYS A 57 4.37 -4.23 1.36
C LYS A 57 3.14 -4.76 2.11
N ASN A 58 2.80 -6.03 1.93
CA ASN A 58 1.66 -6.65 2.61
C ASN A 58 1.87 -6.73 4.12
N ASN A 59 3.04 -7.15 4.59
CA ASN A 59 3.31 -7.17 6.03
C ASN A 59 3.19 -5.78 6.64
N TYR A 60 3.74 -4.75 5.96
CA TYR A 60 3.58 -3.37 6.40
C TYR A 60 2.09 -2.97 6.51
N TRP A 61 1.28 -3.24 5.48
CA TRP A 61 -0.15 -2.94 5.52
C TRP A 61 -0.91 -3.72 6.60
N MET A 62 -0.54 -4.99 6.84
CA MET A 62 -1.12 -5.79 7.91
C MET A 62 -0.84 -5.17 9.28
N THR A 63 0.39 -4.70 9.53
CA THR A 63 0.72 -3.95 10.76
C THR A 63 -0.10 -2.67 10.89
N GLN A 64 -0.37 -1.95 9.80
CA GLN A 64 -1.22 -0.75 9.82
C GLN A 64 -2.70 -1.04 10.14
N LEU A 65 -3.16 -2.24 9.82
CA LEU A 65 -4.54 -2.69 10.01
C LEU A 65 -4.81 -3.15 11.45
N GLU A 66 -3.78 -3.38 12.26
CA GLU A 66 -3.95 -3.77 13.66
C GLU A 66 -4.69 -2.71 14.48
N LYS A 67 -5.50 -3.19 15.43
CA LYS A 67 -6.26 -2.31 16.33
C LYS A 67 -5.29 -1.51 17.20
N HIS A 68 -5.38 -0.18 17.14
CA HIS A 68 -4.45 0.76 17.79
C HIS A 68 -3.03 0.75 17.22
N SER A 69 -2.85 0.39 15.93
CA SER A 69 -1.54 0.49 15.28
C SER A 69 -1.01 1.93 15.40
N PRO A 70 0.08 2.17 16.15
CA PRO A 70 0.67 3.51 16.31
C PRO A 70 1.26 4.02 15.00
N GLU A 71 1.43 3.13 14.02
CA GLU A 71 2.00 3.45 12.72
C GLU A 71 0.95 4.04 11.75
N ASN A 72 -0.36 3.87 12.02
CA ASN A 72 -1.37 4.39 11.11
C ASN A 72 -1.64 5.89 11.36
N ASN A 73 -1.29 6.72 10.37
CA ASN A 73 -1.44 8.18 10.44
C ASN A 73 -2.87 8.67 10.20
N ASP A 74 -3.89 7.83 10.41
CA ASP A 74 -5.27 8.11 9.99
C ASP A 74 -5.86 9.32 10.70
N ALA A 75 -5.64 9.43 12.02
CA ALA A 75 -6.11 10.57 12.80
C ALA A 75 -5.44 11.88 12.34
N ASN A 76 -4.13 11.83 12.08
CA ASN A 76 -3.35 12.97 11.60
C ASN A 76 -3.84 13.42 10.22
N ILE A 77 -3.99 12.48 9.28
CA ILE A 77 -4.49 12.75 7.92
C ILE A 77 -5.90 13.38 7.97
N LYS A 78 -6.80 12.85 8.80
CA LYS A 78 -8.15 13.41 8.98
C LYS A 78 -8.10 14.84 9.52
N LYS A 79 -7.24 15.11 10.50
CA LYS A 79 -7.07 16.45 11.09
C LYS A 79 -6.51 17.44 10.06
N ILE A 80 -5.44 17.07 9.36
CA ILE A 80 -4.82 17.89 8.31
C ILE A 80 -5.85 18.19 7.21
N ALA A 81 -6.56 17.17 6.71
CA ALA A 81 -7.56 17.35 5.67
C ALA A 81 -8.69 18.29 6.09
N LYS A 82 -9.12 18.21 7.36
CA LYS A 82 -10.12 19.12 7.91
C LYS A 82 -9.62 20.57 7.92
N GLU A 83 -8.42 20.81 8.45
CA GLU A 83 -7.85 22.17 8.51
C GLU A 83 -7.66 22.78 7.11
N VAL A 84 -7.20 21.99 6.13
CA VAL A 84 -7.07 22.42 4.73
C VAL A 84 -8.43 22.75 4.11
N LEU A 85 -9.46 21.94 4.38
CA LEU A 85 -10.80 22.14 3.84
C LEU A 85 -11.47 23.39 4.45
N ASP A 86 -11.34 23.56 5.76
CA ASP A 86 -11.91 24.70 6.50
C ASP A 86 -11.30 26.04 6.03
N ASN A 87 -9.98 26.07 5.77
CA ASN A 87 -9.27 27.25 5.26
C ASN A 87 -9.33 27.39 3.73
N ARG A 88 -9.86 26.38 3.01
CA ARG A 88 -9.89 26.30 1.54
C ARG A 88 -8.52 26.50 0.88
N GLY A 89 -7.46 26.04 1.53
CA GLY A 89 -6.09 26.30 1.07
C GLY A 89 -5.02 25.72 1.99
N TYR A 90 -3.77 25.99 1.63
CA TYR A 90 -2.62 25.66 2.47
C TYR A 90 -2.63 26.51 3.74
N VAL A 91 -2.45 25.87 4.89
CA VAL A 91 -2.68 26.50 6.21
C VAL A 91 -1.40 27.15 6.77
N CYS A 92 -0.21 26.62 6.45
CA CYS A 92 1.01 27.10 7.08
C CYS A 92 1.47 28.42 6.46
N SER A 93 1.82 29.38 7.31
CA SER A 93 2.49 30.61 6.91
C SER A 93 3.90 30.34 6.38
N HIS A 94 4.42 31.28 5.59
CA HIS A 94 5.80 31.19 5.15
C HIS A 94 6.73 31.35 6.37
N PRO A 95 7.80 30.55 6.53
CA PRO A 95 8.69 30.62 7.70
C PRO A 95 9.41 31.98 7.94
N LEU A 96 9.30 32.91 6.98
CA LEU A 96 9.90 34.27 7.05
C LEU A 96 8.86 35.36 7.24
N GLU A 97 7.59 34.98 7.41
CA GLU A 97 6.51 35.92 7.65
C GLU A 97 6.67 36.53 9.06
N ARG A 98 6.62 37.86 9.16
CA ARG A 98 6.82 38.54 10.45
C ARG A 98 5.55 38.45 11.28
N THR A 99 5.64 37.84 12.46
CA THR A 99 4.63 37.99 13.52
C THR A 99 4.85 39.34 14.21
N PHE A 100 3.82 40.20 14.21
CA PHE A 100 3.85 41.52 14.85
C PHE A 100 3.90 41.42 16.38
#